data_AF-A0A0L0VJL4-F1
#
_entry.id   AF-A0A0L0VJL4-F1
#
_cell.length_a   1.000
_cell.length_b   1.000
_cell.length_c   1.000
_cell.angle_alpha   90.00
_cell.angle_beta   90.00
_cell.angle_gamma   90.00
#
_symmetry.space_group_name_H-M   'P 1'
#
loop_
_entity.id
_entity.type
_entity.pdbx_description
1 polymer ?
#
loop_
_entity_poly.entity_id
_entity_poly.type
_entity_poly.pdbx_seq_one_letter_code
_entity_poly.pdbx_strand_id
1 'polypeptide(L)'
;MSTYRQPQSVSTQLSQIVKLDGKSTTFPIWQSCIEDTLSLQGTLDIVKGTLTRPIEAKDKVLASQSDQYVKGFNPKDIAADWDSLSDLACATIKLTLSDILLQQYQTVKPASRLFTTIVNAYEKNTRARRIKLQEAFWNARHDPNEPIALWIGRITIAANHLILAKQLPTDQQIADRLV
;
A
#
# COMPACT_ATOMS: atom_id res chain seq x y z
N MET A 1 -5.07 22.04 -24.50
CA MET A 1 -3.97 21.21 -25.02
C MET A 1 -3.87 19.96 -24.16
N SER A 2 -4.46 18.85 -24.60
CA SER A 2 -4.32 17.57 -23.89
C SER A 2 -2.98 16.98 -24.30
N THR A 3 -1.98 17.09 -23.43
CA THR A 3 -0.68 16.45 -23.59
C THR A 3 -0.91 14.94 -23.54
N TYR A 4 -0.66 14.25 -24.67
CA TYR A 4 -0.47 12.80 -24.66
C TYR A 4 0.57 12.48 -23.59
N ARG A 5 0.16 11.84 -22.49
CA ARG A 5 1.11 11.33 -21.50
C ARG A 5 1.83 10.18 -22.16
N GLN A 6 3.03 10.43 -22.65
CA GLN A 6 3.92 9.38 -23.09
C GLN A 6 4.54 8.74 -21.83
N PRO A 7 4.24 7.46 -21.54
CA PRO A 7 4.89 6.78 -20.44
C PRO A 7 6.39 6.67 -20.74
N GLN A 8 7.22 7.09 -19.79
CA GLN A 8 8.66 6.95 -19.92
C GLN A 8 9.08 5.49 -19.65
N SER A 9 10.06 5.01 -20.43
CA SER A 9 10.67 3.71 -20.17
C SER A 9 11.51 3.78 -18.90
N VAL A 10 11.15 2.99 -17.89
CA VAL A 10 11.85 2.88 -16.60
C VAL A 10 12.50 1.51 -16.40
N SER A 11 12.77 0.79 -17.50
CA SER A 11 13.24 -0.59 -17.47
C SER A 11 14.56 -0.76 -16.69
N THR A 12 15.42 0.25 -16.69
CA THR A 12 16.69 0.25 -15.96
C THR A 12 16.51 0.46 -14.46
N GLN A 13 15.53 1.27 -14.03
CA GLN A 13 15.20 1.47 -12.61
C GLN A 13 14.45 0.28 -12.01
N LEU A 14 13.59 -0.39 -12.79
CA LEU A 14 12.85 -1.58 -12.34
C LEU A 14 13.78 -2.69 -11.83
N SER A 15 14.93 -2.88 -12.48
CA SER A 15 15.94 -3.87 -12.06
C SER A 15 16.62 -3.56 -10.74
N GLN A 16 16.51 -2.31 -10.25
CA GLN A 16 17.11 -1.85 -8.99
C GLN A 16 16.11 -1.90 -7.83
N ILE A 17 14.81 -2.09 -8.10
CA ILE A 17 13.80 -2.15 -7.05
C ILE A 17 13.94 -3.46 -6.28
N VAL A 18 14.03 -3.35 -4.95
CA VAL A 18 14.00 -4.50 -4.05
C VAL A 18 12.69 -5.25 -4.24
N LYS A 19 12.75 -6.53 -4.65
CA LYS A 19 11.54 -7.36 -4.78
C LYS A 19 10.82 -7.47 -3.44
N LEU A 20 9.50 -7.30 -3.44
CA LEU A 20 8.66 -7.49 -2.26
C LEU A 20 8.58 -8.98 -1.92
N ASP A 21 9.22 -9.39 -0.83
CA ASP A 21 9.46 -10.79 -0.45
C ASP A 21 8.50 -11.34 0.62
N GLY A 22 7.41 -10.63 0.91
CA GLY A 22 6.49 -11.03 1.98
C GLY A 22 6.82 -10.43 3.35
N LYS A 23 8.02 -9.88 3.57
CA LYS A 23 8.44 -9.40 4.89
C LYS A 23 8.02 -7.96 5.14
N SER A 24 7.69 -7.66 6.39
CA SER A 24 7.29 -6.33 6.83
C SER A 24 8.43 -5.31 6.82
N THR A 25 9.69 -5.75 6.85
CA THR A 25 10.88 -4.88 6.91
C THR A 25 11.28 -4.31 5.55
N THR A 26 11.01 -5.06 4.48
CA THR A 26 11.28 -4.69 3.08
C THR A 26 10.18 -3.81 2.50
N PHE A 27 8.96 -3.89 3.05
CA PHE A 27 7.79 -3.17 2.55
C PHE A 27 7.95 -1.63 2.48
N PRO A 28 8.47 -0.91 3.49
CA PRO A 28 8.62 0.55 3.40
C PRO A 28 9.58 1.01 2.31
N ILE A 29 10.68 0.26 2.13
CA ILE A 29 11.69 0.53 1.09
C ILE A 29 11.07 0.26 -0.28
N TRP A 30 10.42 -0.90 -0.43
CA TRP A 30 9.72 -1.26 -1.66
C TRP A 30 8.67 -0.20 -2.04
N GLN A 31 7.86 0.24 -1.07
CA GLN A 31 6.80 1.22 -1.29
C GLN A 31 7.36 2.56 -1.79
N SER A 32 8.45 3.06 -1.18
CA SER A 32 9.10 4.29 -1.65
C SER A 32 9.59 4.14 -3.09
N CYS A 33 10.34 3.07 -3.39
CA CYS A 33 10.93 2.86 -4.71
C CYS A 33 9.87 2.68 -5.82
N ILE A 34 8.78 1.96 -5.54
CA ILE A 34 7.72 1.77 -6.54
C ILE A 34 6.94 3.06 -6.77
N GLU A 35 6.70 3.88 -5.72
CA GLU A 35 6.04 5.18 -5.88
C GLU A 35 6.88 6.14 -6.74
N ASP A 36 8.20 6.20 -6.52
CA ASP A 36 9.12 6.98 -7.35
C ASP A 36 9.10 6.51 -8.81
N THR A 37 9.11 5.19 -9.03
CA THR A 37 9.08 4.61 -10.38
C THR A 37 7.76 4.90 -11.10
N LEU A 38 6.63 4.76 -10.42
CA LEU A 38 5.31 5.08 -10.96
C LEU A 38 5.17 6.59 -11.24
N SER A 39 5.82 7.44 -10.44
CA SER A 39 5.89 8.88 -10.66
C SER A 39 6.62 9.20 -11.97
N LEU A 40 7.80 8.59 -12.18
CA LEU A 40 8.57 8.73 -13.42
C LEU A 40 7.82 8.20 -14.65
N GLN A 41 7.05 7.12 -14.49
CA GLN A 41 6.16 6.60 -15.54
C GLN A 41 4.94 7.49 -15.80
N GLY A 42 4.65 8.47 -14.93
CA GLY A 42 3.46 9.31 -15.02
C GLY A 42 2.14 8.55 -14.75
N THR A 43 2.20 7.49 -13.94
CA THR A 43 1.03 6.65 -13.59
C THR A 43 0.69 6.64 -12.10
N LEU A 44 1.47 7.35 -11.27
CA LEU A 44 1.26 7.39 -9.82
C LEU A 44 -0.13 7.90 -9.43
N ASP A 45 -0.68 8.87 -10.15
CA ASP A 45 -2.02 9.41 -9.92
C ASP A 45 -3.14 8.42 -10.25
N ILE A 46 -2.95 7.57 -11.26
CA ILE A 46 -3.84 6.44 -11.56
C ILE A 46 -3.78 5.42 -10.42
N VAL A 47 -2.58 5.09 -9.93
CA VAL A 47 -2.37 4.11 -8.85
C VAL A 47 -2.90 4.61 -7.51
N LYS A 48 -2.72 5.90 -7.19
CA LYS A 48 -3.31 6.51 -5.99
C LYS A 48 -4.82 6.75 -6.14
N GLY A 49 -5.37 6.53 -7.33
CA GLY A 49 -6.79 6.73 -7.63
C GLY A 49 -7.22 8.19 -7.71
N THR A 50 -6.27 9.13 -7.77
CA THR A 50 -6.58 10.56 -7.93
C THR A 50 -7.00 10.88 -9.37
N LEU A 51 -6.51 10.13 -10.35
CA LEU A 51 -7.01 10.17 -11.73
C LEU A 51 -7.99 9.01 -11.97
N THR A 52 -9.29 9.33 -11.97
CA THR A 52 -10.36 8.36 -12.24
C THR A 52 -10.47 8.03 -13.72
N ARG A 53 -10.81 6.78 -14.04
CA ARG A 53 -11.12 6.36 -15.42
C ARG A 53 -12.25 7.24 -15.99
N PRO A 54 -12.10 7.83 -17.18
CA PRO A 54 -13.20 8.51 -17.86
C PRO A 54 -14.39 7.57 -18.03
N ILE A 55 -15.58 8.02 -17.60
CA ILE A 55 -16.82 7.27 -17.80
C ILE A 55 -17.20 7.46 -19.28
N GLU A 56 -17.32 6.35 -20.02
CA GLU A 56 -17.94 6.40 -21.35
C GLU A 56 -19.37 6.90 -21.16
N ALA A 57 -19.69 8.07 -21.73
CA ALA A 57 -21.02 8.64 -21.69
C ALA A 57 -22.00 7.71 -22.41
N LYS A 58 -22.59 6.77 -21.67
CA LYS A 58 -23.91 6.25 -22.00
C LYS A 58 -24.92 7.16 -21.34
N ASP A 59 -25.56 7.98 -22.16
CA ASP A 59 -26.86 8.62 -21.93
C ASP A 59 -27.12 9.11 -20.50
N LYS A 60 -26.51 10.23 -20.12
CA LYS A 60 -27.15 11.15 -19.18
C LYS A 60 -27.20 12.55 -19.78
N VAL A 61 -28.42 12.90 -20.17
CA VAL A 61 -28.87 14.19 -20.70
C VAL A 61 -28.63 15.30 -19.66
N LEU A 62 -27.90 16.33 -20.09
CA LEU A 62 -27.84 17.75 -19.66
C LEU A 62 -27.48 18.02 -18.18
N ALA A 63 -26.62 19.00 -17.83
CA ALA A 63 -26.41 20.29 -18.46
C ALA A 63 -25.06 20.93 -18.05
N SER A 64 -24.51 21.69 -19.01
CA SER A 64 -23.78 22.95 -18.80
C SER A 64 -22.44 22.92 -18.09
N GLN A 65 -21.36 22.78 -18.87
CA GLN A 65 -20.31 23.82 -18.91
C GLN A 65 -19.49 23.73 -20.22
N SER A 66 -19.74 24.72 -21.08
CA SER A 66 -18.83 25.38 -22.03
C SER A 66 -18.04 24.52 -23.04
N ASP A 67 -18.56 24.46 -24.26
CA ASP A 67 -17.94 24.99 -25.48
C ASP A 67 -16.41 25.01 -25.56
N GLN A 68 -15.79 23.82 -25.61
CA GLN A 68 -14.56 23.64 -26.38
C GLN A 68 -14.38 22.19 -26.83
N TYR A 69 -15.37 21.66 -27.56
CA TYR A 69 -15.16 20.44 -28.34
C TYR A 69 -14.24 20.79 -29.52
N VAL A 70 -12.93 20.71 -29.27
CA VAL A 70 -11.90 20.73 -30.31
C VAL A 70 -12.22 19.57 -31.26
N LYS A 71 -12.52 19.95 -32.51
CA LYS A 71 -12.73 19.07 -33.66
C LYS A 71 -11.65 17.98 -33.72
N GLY A 72 -11.99 16.75 -33.31
CA GLY A 72 -11.08 15.59 -33.37
C GLY A 72 -10.96 14.73 -32.10
N PHE A 73 -11.55 15.13 -30.95
CA PHE A 73 -11.43 14.36 -29.70
C PHE A 73 -12.51 13.28 -29.55
N ASN A 74 -12.10 12.01 -29.51
CA ASN A 74 -12.96 10.85 -29.26
C ASN A 74 -12.83 10.37 -27.80
N PRO A 75 -13.91 10.40 -26.99
CA PRO A 75 -13.89 9.95 -25.59
C PRO A 75 -13.42 8.50 -25.39
N LYS A 76 -13.64 7.64 -26.39
CA LYS A 76 -13.21 6.22 -26.33
C LYS A 76 -11.69 6.09 -26.34
N ASP A 77 -11.00 6.96 -27.07
CA ASP A 77 -9.54 6.92 -27.16
C ASP A 77 -8.91 7.35 -25.83
N ILE A 78 -9.52 8.33 -25.13
CA ILE A 78 -9.07 8.77 -23.80
C ILE A 78 -9.27 7.65 -22.75
N ALA A 79 -10.38 6.92 -22.82
CA ALA A 79 -10.62 5.78 -21.92
C ALA A 79 -9.64 4.62 -22.20
N ALA A 80 -9.35 4.32 -23.47
CA ALA A 80 -8.39 3.29 -23.87
C ALA A 80 -6.95 3.66 -23.47
N ASP A 81 -6.57 4.93 -23.60
CA ASP A 81 -5.29 5.45 -23.12
C ASP A 81 -5.15 5.29 -21.61
N TRP A 82 -6.20 5.64 -20.85
CA TRP A 82 -6.23 5.44 -19.40
C TRP A 82 -6.11 3.96 -19.01
N ASP A 83 -6.85 3.08 -19.70
CA ASP A 83 -6.79 1.63 -19.45
C ASP A 83 -5.38 1.09 -19.74
N SER A 84 -4.73 1.58 -20.80
CA SER A 84 -3.35 1.22 -21.16
C SER A 84 -2.34 1.67 -20.10
N LEU A 85 -2.49 2.89 -19.58
CA LEU A 85 -1.65 3.40 -18.49
C LEU A 85 -1.88 2.65 -17.17
N SER A 86 -3.13 2.27 -16.88
CA SER A 86 -3.48 1.43 -15.74
C SER A 86 -2.89 0.02 -15.86
N ASP A 87 -2.93 -0.58 -17.05
CA ASP A 87 -2.33 -1.89 -17.30
C ASP A 87 -0.80 -1.83 -17.22
N LEU A 88 -0.17 -0.76 -17.72
CA LEU A 88 1.26 -0.50 -17.55
C LEU A 88 1.64 -0.44 -16.06
N ALA A 89 0.92 0.35 -15.27
CA ALA A 89 1.17 0.47 -13.84
C ALA A 89 0.98 -0.87 -13.10
N CYS A 90 -0.05 -1.64 -13.47
CA CYS A 90 -0.26 -3.00 -12.99
C CYS A 90 0.95 -3.89 -13.27
N ALA A 91 1.48 -3.85 -14.49
CA ALA A 91 2.65 -4.64 -14.88
C ALA A 91 3.90 -4.22 -14.09
N THR A 92 4.16 -2.91 -13.97
CA THR A 92 5.25 -2.35 -13.15
C THR A 92 5.19 -2.89 -11.72
N ILE A 93 4.02 -2.78 -11.06
CA ILE A 93 3.85 -3.27 -9.68
C ILE A 93 4.13 -4.78 -9.62
N LYS A 94 3.53 -5.56 -10.52
CA LYS A 94 3.67 -7.04 -10.56
C LYS A 94 5.11 -7.50 -10.76
N LEU A 95 5.91 -6.80 -11.57
CA LEU A 95 7.32 -7.13 -11.79
C LEU A 95 8.18 -6.99 -10.53
N THR A 96 7.75 -6.16 -9.58
CA THR A 96 8.44 -5.97 -8.31
C THR A 96 7.98 -6.92 -7.20
N LEU A 97 7.04 -7.81 -7.49
CA LEU A 97 6.58 -8.81 -6.54
C LEU A 97 7.43 -10.09 -6.62
N SER A 98 7.59 -10.77 -5.49
CA SER A 98 8.02 -12.17 -5.49
C SER A 98 6.96 -13.09 -6.12
N ASP A 99 7.37 -14.26 -6.56
CA ASP A 99 6.50 -15.19 -7.33
C ASP A 99 5.24 -15.58 -6.55
N ILE A 100 5.36 -15.77 -5.23
CA ILE A 100 4.23 -16.10 -4.34
C ILE A 100 3.21 -14.96 -4.32
N LEU A 101 3.67 -13.71 -4.17
CA LEU A 101 2.79 -12.55 -4.15
C LEU A 101 2.21 -12.25 -5.54
N LEU A 102 2.99 -12.49 -6.59
CA LEU A 102 2.52 -12.36 -7.97
C LEU A 102 1.36 -13.31 -8.23
N GLN A 103 1.46 -14.57 -7.79
CA GLN A 103 0.37 -15.54 -7.88
C GLN A 103 -0.86 -15.09 -7.08
N GLN A 104 -0.66 -14.54 -5.88
CA GLN A 104 -1.75 -14.05 -5.04
C GLN A 104 -2.50 -12.85 -5.66
N TYR A 105 -1.79 -11.94 -6.31
CA TYR A 105 -2.36 -10.69 -6.86
C TYR A 105 -2.53 -10.70 -8.39
N GLN A 106 -2.41 -11.86 -9.03
CA GLN A 106 -2.40 -11.99 -10.49
C GLN A 106 -3.65 -11.40 -11.15
N THR A 107 -4.82 -11.60 -10.55
CA THR A 107 -6.14 -11.24 -11.10
C THR A 107 -6.61 -9.86 -10.68
N VAL A 108 -5.88 -9.15 -9.81
CA VAL A 108 -6.32 -7.84 -9.32
C VAL A 108 -6.08 -6.77 -10.38
N LYS A 109 -7.19 -6.17 -10.82
CA LYS A 109 -7.27 -4.96 -11.65
C LYS A 109 -8.37 -4.06 -11.07
N PRO A 110 -8.33 -2.73 -11.25
CA PRO A 110 -7.27 -1.91 -11.88
C PRO A 110 -6.06 -1.67 -10.96
N ALA A 111 -5.03 -0.95 -11.45
CA ALA A 111 -3.77 -0.73 -10.73
C ALA A 111 -3.96 -0.08 -9.36
N SER A 112 -4.94 0.82 -9.22
CA SER A 112 -5.27 1.44 -7.93
C SER A 112 -5.68 0.39 -6.88
N ARG A 113 -6.58 -0.51 -7.25
CA ARG A 113 -7.03 -1.59 -6.37
C ARG A 113 -5.87 -2.52 -6.02
N LEU A 114 -5.01 -2.87 -6.97
CA LEU A 114 -3.83 -3.70 -6.74
C LEU A 114 -2.92 -3.08 -5.68
N PHE A 115 -2.51 -1.83 -5.89
CA PHE A 115 -1.60 -1.13 -5.00
C PHE A 115 -2.19 -0.97 -3.60
N THR A 116 -3.42 -0.46 -3.50
CA THR A 116 -4.10 -0.28 -2.21
C THR A 116 -4.29 -1.61 -1.47
N THR A 117 -4.59 -2.70 -2.17
CA THR A 117 -4.74 -4.02 -1.53
C THR A 117 -3.43 -4.49 -0.92
N ILE A 118 -2.31 -4.34 -1.63
CA ILE A 118 -0.98 -4.69 -1.13
C ILE A 118 -0.65 -3.82 0.09
N VAL A 119 -0.75 -2.49 -0.04
CA VAL A 119 -0.43 -1.55 1.06
C VAL A 119 -1.25 -1.88 2.31
N ASN A 120 -2.56 -2.03 2.17
CA ASN A 120 -3.44 -2.36 3.29
C ASN A 120 -3.09 -3.69 3.95
N ALA A 121 -2.69 -4.72 3.18
CA ALA A 121 -2.31 -6.01 3.74
C ALA A 121 -1.06 -5.89 4.63
N TYR A 122 -0.04 -5.18 4.17
CA TYR A 122 1.20 -5.00 4.92
C TYR A 122 1.05 -4.06 6.12
N GLU A 123 0.31 -2.97 5.96
CA GLU A 123 -0.02 -2.07 7.07
C GLU A 123 -0.87 -2.77 8.13
N LYS A 124 -1.87 -3.55 7.71
CA LYS A 124 -2.69 -4.35 8.64
C LYS A 124 -1.85 -5.39 9.38
N ASN A 125 -0.93 -6.08 8.70
CA ASN A 125 -0.05 -7.04 9.35
C ASN A 125 0.90 -6.36 10.34
N THR A 126 1.41 -5.18 9.99
CA THR A 126 2.22 -4.34 10.89
C THR A 126 1.40 -3.89 12.10
N ARG A 127 0.16 -3.44 11.91
CA ARG A 127 -0.76 -3.04 12.98
C ARG A 127 -1.14 -4.22 13.87
N ALA A 128 -1.53 -5.36 13.31
CA ALA A 128 -1.90 -6.56 14.05
C ALA A 128 -0.72 -7.07 14.88
N ARG A 129 0.50 -7.03 14.32
CA ARG A 129 1.72 -7.33 15.06
C ARG A 129 1.93 -6.36 16.22
N ARG A 130 1.79 -5.05 16.00
CA ARG A 130 1.88 -4.05 17.08
C ARG A 130 0.88 -4.32 18.21
N ILE A 131 -0.38 -4.59 17.87
CA ILE A 131 -1.43 -4.91 18.85
C ILE A 131 -1.05 -6.15 19.65
N LYS A 132 -0.66 -7.25 18.99
CA LYS A 132 -0.25 -8.49 19.67
C LYS A 132 0.93 -8.27 20.62
N LEU A 133 1.93 -7.49 20.21
CA LEU A 133 3.08 -7.19 21.07
C LEU A 133 2.67 -6.37 22.30
N GLN A 134 1.81 -5.37 22.12
CA GLN A 134 1.28 -4.56 23.20
C GLN A 134 0.40 -5.41 24.15
N GLU A 135 -0.51 -6.24 23.62
CA GLU A 135 -1.33 -7.15 24.42
C GLU A 135 -0.49 -8.14 25.22
N ALA A 136 0.54 -8.73 24.61
CA ALA A 136 1.43 -9.67 25.30
C ALA A 136 2.15 -9.03 26.49
N PHE A 137 2.50 -7.74 26.39
CA PHE A 137 3.12 -6.99 27.49
C PHE A 137 2.09 -6.57 28.55
N TRP A 138 0.99 -5.92 28.14
CA TRP A 138 0.02 -5.35 29.08
C TRP A 138 -0.89 -6.36 29.76
N ASN A 139 -1.19 -7.48 29.10
CA ASN A 139 -2.12 -8.48 29.61
C ASN A 139 -1.40 -9.66 30.30
N ALA A 140 -0.08 -9.60 30.45
CA ALA A 140 0.68 -10.60 31.20
C ALA A 140 0.36 -10.49 32.70
N ARG A 141 -0.69 -11.20 33.15
CA ARG A 141 -1.09 -11.29 34.56
C ARG A 141 -0.31 -12.38 35.28
N HIS A 142 0.05 -12.13 36.53
CA HIS A 142 0.65 -13.16 37.39
C HIS A 142 -0.45 -14.13 37.84
N ASP A 143 -0.22 -15.43 37.66
CA ASP A 143 -1.02 -16.46 38.30
C ASP A 143 -0.45 -16.71 39.70
N PRO A 144 -1.23 -16.53 40.78
CA PRO A 144 -0.79 -16.79 42.15
C PRO A 144 -0.28 -18.23 42.38
N ASN A 145 -0.69 -19.18 41.54
CA ASN A 145 -0.26 -20.58 41.64
C ASN A 145 1.08 -20.85 40.91
N GLU A 146 1.57 -19.90 40.12
CA GLU A 146 2.87 -20.01 39.43
C GLU A 146 3.97 -19.22 40.17
N PRO A 147 5.22 -19.73 40.18
CA PRO A 147 6.35 -18.96 40.70
C PRO A 147 6.48 -17.60 40.03
N ILE A 148 6.64 -16.54 40.84
CA ILE A 148 6.78 -15.16 40.35
C ILE A 148 7.89 -14.99 39.31
N ALA A 149 8.96 -15.79 39.39
CA ALA A 149 10.05 -15.78 38.44
C ALA A 149 9.61 -16.10 37.00
N LEU A 150 8.62 -16.99 36.82
CA LEU A 150 8.09 -17.30 35.48
C LEU A 150 7.35 -16.10 34.89
N TRP A 151 6.54 -15.43 35.72
CA TRP A 151 5.82 -14.23 35.29
C TRP A 151 6.77 -13.09 34.94
N ILE A 152 7.79 -12.84 35.77
CA ILE A 152 8.85 -11.86 35.48
C ILE A 152 9.51 -12.20 34.14
N GLY A 153 9.88 -13.46 33.92
CA GLY A 153 10.48 -13.91 32.65
C GLY A 153 9.59 -13.64 31.44
N ARG A 154 8.29 -13.94 31.52
CA ARG A 154 7.31 -13.68 30.44
C ARG A 154 7.20 -12.17 30.13
N ILE A 155 7.12 -11.31 31.15
CA ILE A 155 7.07 -9.86 30.97
C ILE A 155 8.37 -9.34 30.37
N THR A 156 9.53 -9.79 30.84
CA THR A 156 10.83 -9.37 30.30
C THR A 156 10.95 -9.70 28.81
N ILE A 157 10.51 -10.90 28.39
CA ILE A 157 10.52 -11.29 26.98
C ILE A 157 9.57 -10.38 26.16
N ALA A 158 8.36 -10.12 26.65
CA ALA A 158 7.41 -9.24 25.98
C ALA A 158 7.96 -7.80 25.86
N ALA A 159 8.60 -7.28 26.91
CA ALA A 159 9.26 -5.98 26.90
C ALA A 159 10.40 -5.92 25.88
N ASN A 160 11.25 -6.94 25.83
CA ASN A 160 12.33 -7.04 24.83
C ASN A 160 11.78 -7.03 23.40
N HIS A 161 10.66 -7.72 23.15
CA HIS A 161 10.01 -7.66 21.83
C HIS A 161 9.50 -6.26 21.47
N LEU A 162 8.99 -5.48 22.43
CA LEU A 162 8.59 -4.09 22.21
C LEU A 162 9.80 -3.19 21.92
N ILE A 163 10.90 -3.36 22.65
CA ILE A 163 12.16 -2.62 22.44
C ILE A 163 12.69 -2.88 21.03
N LEU A 164 12.81 -4.15 20.63
CA LEU A 164 13.27 -4.52 19.29
C LEU A 164 12.37 -3.97 18.18
N ALA A 165 11.07 -3.85 18.44
CA ALA A 165 10.11 -3.28 17.51
C ALA A 165 10.02 -1.74 17.54
N LYS A 166 10.78 -1.07 18.43
CA LYS A 166 10.68 0.38 18.69
C LYS A 166 9.23 0.82 19.02
N GLN A 167 8.50 -0.02 19.76
CA GLN A 167 7.12 0.20 20.17
C GLN A 167 7.03 0.43 21.68
N LEU A 168 7.83 1.38 22.20
CA LEU A 168 7.82 1.70 23.61
C LEU A 168 6.45 2.26 24.04
N PRO A 169 5.94 1.85 25.22
CA PRO A 169 4.80 2.50 25.85
C PRO A 169 4.96 4.02 25.90
N THR A 170 3.91 4.77 25.57
CA THR A 170 3.87 6.21 25.81
C THR A 170 3.41 6.53 27.23
N ASP A 171 3.75 7.71 27.74
CA ASP A 171 3.34 8.17 29.07
C ASP A 171 1.82 8.11 29.26
N GLN A 172 1.05 8.44 28.22
CA GLN A 172 -0.41 8.32 28.23
C GLN A 172 -0.87 6.86 28.40
N GLN A 173 -0.26 5.93 27.66
CA GLN A 173 -0.62 4.51 27.77
C GLN A 173 -0.29 3.95 29.16
N ILE A 174 0.77 4.44 29.79
CA ILE A 174 1.11 4.08 31.17
C ILE A 174 0.07 4.68 32.13
N ALA A 175 -0.24 5.97 32.00
CA ALA A 175 -1.23 6.65 32.83
C ALA A 175 -2.61 5.98 32.77
N ASP A 176 -3.09 5.63 31.57
CA ASP A 176 -4.38 4.95 31.35
C ASP A 176 -4.46 3.57 32.01
N ARG A 177 -3.32 2.96 32.37
CA ARG A 177 -3.24 1.65 33.05
C ARG A 177 -3.07 1.74 34.56
N LEU A 178 -2.78 2.93 35.08
CA LEU A 178 -2.60 3.19 36.51
C LEU A 178 -3.88 3.69 37.21
N VAL A 179 -4.87 4.16 36.43
CA VAL A 179 -6.20 4.56 36.90
C VAL A 179 -7.11 3.34 37.02
#